data_AF-A0A1F7JTN8-F1
#
_entry.id   AF-A0A1F7JTN8-F1
#
_cell.length_a   1.000
_cell.length_b   1.000
_cell.length_c   1.000
_cell.angle_alpha   90.00
_cell.angle_beta   90.00
_cell.angle_gamma   90.00
#
_symmetry.space_group_name_H-M   'P 1'
#
loop_
_entity.id
_entity.type
_entity.pdbx_description
1 polymer ?
#
loop_
_entity_poly.entity_id
_entity_poly.type
_entity_poly.pdbx_seq_one_letter_code
_entity_poly.pdbx_strand_id
1 'polypeptide(L)'
;MPAQPAKHKTTSFEEVIEELRPHEKAIKFAVIVFSFVFVWFSIVYSSNVSAALDGDGDGFSNAAETYIGTDPSRVCVSNGWPPDINNDGKVDIFDVNLLAPPHFNVKAGDANYLKRYDLNADNQINLQDVLLINPYFLKKCTELFPTQAATLDTLKIDLGNGVDPPPQGTVGQVYAGSNLAVHVFSQKLNRWLNSSETTLTYTGSLPPGLVLNDILDFIYGKPTAAGRYDFSIRAFSKPTNVSATKAVSITVNPALPPAPTCTGTMTLVLSPESIVVGQVSSVTATVSGLNNCGGSDVLHFFIQTTSGKQYVGPRYLKDPPSITLTAPSTPYPSGYLVEVYLDKGGDASAGGPYDLGPASAYLKVLEPPPPPPPPTPPPPPPTPPPPPPVIGDPGKDAIREYIKNYVGGWNVRRTIGGYDLNFGRFLWGLAGCESTWDPSDNTGDNGAAFGLFQYHKSTWNSTVAEARKRGANVGDDIWNYQHQVQVTVWKVSPNGGGDYPQAWSCWNNWLSGGRNWTWFTDEWPDPNF
;
A
#
# COMPACT_ATOMS: atom_id res chain seq x y z
N MET A 1 -105.59 -20.51 4.05
CA MET A 1 -105.86 -19.48 5.09
C MET A 1 -104.78 -19.56 6.17
N PRO A 2 -104.42 -18.43 6.81
CA PRO A 2 -103.03 -18.04 7.11
C PRO A 2 -102.56 -18.30 8.56
N ALA A 3 -101.27 -18.07 8.78
CA ALA A 3 -100.51 -18.25 10.01
C ALA A 3 -100.85 -17.25 11.14
N GLN A 4 -100.67 -17.68 12.40
CA GLN A 4 -100.67 -16.82 13.60
C GLN A 4 -99.37 -16.98 14.42
N PRO A 5 -98.89 -15.90 15.08
CA PRO A 5 -97.53 -15.81 15.63
C PRO A 5 -97.38 -16.27 17.08
N ALA A 6 -96.16 -16.70 17.42
CA ALA A 6 -95.73 -17.10 18.75
C ALA A 6 -95.45 -15.89 19.66
N LYS A 7 -95.87 -15.99 20.93
CA LYS A 7 -95.66 -15.00 21.99
C LYS A 7 -94.23 -15.08 22.55
N HIS A 8 -93.49 -13.97 22.49
CA HIS A 8 -92.26 -13.77 23.25
C HIS A 8 -92.58 -13.47 24.73
N LYS A 9 -91.86 -14.13 25.64
CA LYS A 9 -91.88 -13.87 27.09
C LYS A 9 -90.89 -12.71 27.36
N THR A 10 -91.40 -11.61 27.89
CA THR A 10 -90.63 -10.44 28.31
C THR A 10 -89.97 -10.70 29.66
N THR A 11 -88.64 -10.71 29.70
CA THR A 11 -87.84 -10.62 30.93
C THR A 11 -87.91 -9.18 31.45
N SER A 12 -88.13 -8.99 32.75
CA SER A 12 -88.40 -7.67 33.34
C SER A 12 -87.11 -6.86 33.54
N PHE A 13 -87.24 -5.53 33.53
CA PHE A 13 -86.15 -4.56 33.65
C PHE A 13 -85.31 -4.72 34.93
N GLU A 14 -85.89 -5.30 35.98
CA GLU A 14 -85.23 -5.60 37.26
C GLU A 14 -84.18 -6.73 37.14
N GLU A 15 -84.43 -7.76 36.32
CA GLU A 15 -83.48 -8.85 36.07
C GLU A 15 -82.26 -8.39 35.25
N VAL A 16 -82.44 -7.38 34.39
CA VAL A 16 -81.35 -6.78 33.60
C VAL A 16 -80.45 -5.89 34.47
N ILE A 17 -80.98 -5.29 35.54
CA ILE A 17 -80.21 -4.44 36.47
C ILE A 17 -79.29 -5.27 37.39
N GLU A 18 -79.66 -6.52 37.72
CA GLU A 18 -78.83 -7.38 38.56
C GLU A 18 -77.58 -7.91 37.83
N GLU A 19 -77.63 -8.05 36.50
CA GLU A 19 -76.51 -8.50 35.66
C GLU A 19 -75.53 -7.35 35.29
N LEU A 20 -75.95 -6.08 35.44
CA LEU A 20 -75.13 -4.89 35.15
C LEU A 20 -74.32 -4.36 36.36
N ARG A 21 -74.43 -5.01 37.52
CA ARG A 21 -73.80 -4.56 38.78
C ARG A 21 -72.25 -4.48 38.78
N PRO A 22 -71.47 -5.16 37.91
CA PRO A 22 -70.03 -4.93 37.79
C PRO A 22 -69.65 -3.67 36.99
N HIS A 23 -70.50 -3.25 36.04
CA HIS A 23 -70.18 -2.16 35.10
C HIS A 23 -70.46 -0.77 35.67
N GLU A 24 -71.38 -0.64 36.64
CA GLU A 24 -71.71 0.65 37.24
C GLU A 24 -70.55 1.23 38.09
N LYS A 25 -69.69 0.38 38.66
CA LYS A 25 -68.51 0.82 39.40
C LYS A 25 -67.40 1.31 38.46
N ALA A 26 -67.19 0.62 37.33
CA ALA A 26 -66.21 1.01 36.32
C ALA A 26 -66.60 2.33 35.61
N ILE A 27 -67.89 2.53 35.31
CA ILE A 27 -68.39 3.75 34.67
C ILE A 27 -68.39 4.93 35.67
N LYS A 28 -68.74 4.72 36.94
CA LYS A 28 -68.65 5.79 37.96
C LYS A 28 -67.21 6.19 38.26
N PHE A 29 -66.26 5.26 38.22
CA PHE A 29 -64.83 5.55 38.35
C PHE A 29 -64.31 6.34 37.13
N ALA A 30 -64.69 5.93 35.92
CA ALA A 30 -64.32 6.62 34.68
C ALA A 30 -64.88 8.04 34.57
N VAL A 31 -66.13 8.28 34.99
CA VAL A 31 -66.77 9.61 34.97
C VAL A 31 -66.16 10.55 36.02
N ILE A 32 -65.73 10.05 37.18
CA ILE A 32 -65.05 10.85 38.21
C ILE A 32 -63.65 11.26 37.75
N VAL A 33 -62.92 10.38 37.06
CA VAL A 33 -61.61 10.69 36.48
C VAL A 33 -61.73 11.65 35.28
N PHE A 34 -62.76 11.52 34.44
CA PHE A 34 -62.96 12.40 33.27
C PHE A 34 -63.50 13.80 33.62
N SER A 35 -64.21 13.99 34.73
CA SER A 35 -64.88 15.27 35.04
C SER A 35 -64.00 16.28 35.81
N PHE A 36 -62.88 15.86 36.40
CA PHE A 36 -62.02 16.74 37.22
C PHE A 36 -60.76 17.26 36.52
N VAL A 37 -60.40 16.76 35.32
CA VAL A 37 -59.08 17.04 34.71
C VAL A 37 -59.08 18.16 33.66
N PHE A 38 -60.24 18.64 33.20
CA PHE A 38 -60.29 19.61 32.09
C PHE A 38 -60.25 21.10 32.49
N VAL A 39 -60.30 21.46 33.78
CA VAL A 39 -60.30 22.87 34.21
C VAL A 39 -59.50 23.06 35.51
N TRP A 40 -58.20 22.80 35.49
CA TRP A 40 -57.15 23.40 36.34
C TRP A 40 -55.90 22.51 36.30
N PHE A 41 -54.94 22.81 35.41
CA PHE A 41 -53.48 22.75 35.63
C PHE A 41 -52.73 22.76 34.29
N SER A 42 -52.79 23.90 33.59
CA SER A 42 -51.65 24.33 32.77
C SER A 42 -50.74 25.13 33.70
N ILE A 43 -49.88 24.48 34.49
CA ILE A 43 -48.68 25.06 35.15
C ILE A 43 -47.97 23.93 35.92
N VAL A 44 -46.76 23.61 35.45
CA VAL A 44 -45.67 22.89 36.14
C VAL A 44 -45.90 21.40 36.46
N TYR A 45 -45.53 20.55 35.50
CA TYR A 45 -44.67 19.40 35.79
C TYR A 45 -43.66 19.23 34.65
N SER A 46 -42.73 20.18 34.53
CA SER A 46 -41.42 19.85 33.94
C SER A 46 -40.61 19.19 35.05
N SER A 47 -40.84 17.90 35.27
CA SER A 47 -39.79 17.08 35.86
C SER A 47 -38.70 16.99 34.80
N ASN A 48 -37.60 17.68 35.06
CA ASN A 48 -36.35 17.53 34.33
C ASN A 48 -35.86 16.08 34.49
N VAL A 49 -36.43 15.15 33.73
CA VAL A 49 -35.75 13.90 33.43
C VAL A 49 -34.74 14.29 32.36
N SER A 50 -33.48 14.46 32.80
CA SER A 50 -32.36 14.63 31.89
C SER A 50 -32.48 13.59 30.77
N ALA A 51 -32.52 14.04 29.51
CA ALA A 51 -32.54 13.20 28.30
C ALA A 51 -31.29 12.29 28.14
N ALA A 52 -30.51 12.10 29.21
CA ALA A 52 -29.34 11.25 29.27
C ALA A 52 -29.63 9.83 29.82
N LEU A 53 -30.87 9.50 30.24
CA LEU A 53 -31.23 8.18 30.80
C LEU A 53 -32.61 7.67 30.35
N ASP A 54 -33.13 8.12 29.22
CA ASP A 54 -34.28 7.52 28.52
C ASP A 54 -33.73 6.93 27.22
N GLY A 55 -33.56 5.60 27.19
CA GLY A 55 -32.73 4.88 26.23
C GLY A 55 -33.41 4.65 24.88
N ASP A 56 -34.73 4.65 24.83
CA ASP A 56 -35.52 4.54 23.61
C ASP A 56 -36.37 5.79 23.32
N GLY A 57 -36.40 6.77 24.22
CA GLY A 57 -37.03 8.06 24.00
C GLY A 57 -38.55 7.99 24.05
N ASP A 58 -39.12 7.02 24.77
CA ASP A 58 -40.57 6.83 24.88
C ASP A 58 -41.24 7.73 25.94
N GLY A 59 -40.43 8.45 26.71
CA GLY A 59 -40.85 9.36 27.78
C GLY A 59 -40.71 8.78 29.19
N PHE A 60 -40.24 7.54 29.34
CA PHE A 60 -39.94 6.91 30.61
C PHE A 60 -38.43 6.79 30.83
N SER A 61 -37.98 6.93 32.07
CA SER A 61 -36.55 6.78 32.36
C SER A 61 -36.17 5.31 32.47
N ASN A 62 -34.95 4.96 32.07
CA ASN A 62 -34.38 3.62 32.19
C ASN A 62 -34.51 3.04 33.61
N ALA A 63 -34.45 3.89 34.64
CA ALA A 63 -34.60 3.48 36.03
C ALA A 63 -36.04 3.08 36.37
N ALA A 64 -37.03 3.85 35.89
CA ALA A 64 -38.45 3.52 36.05
C ALA A 64 -38.80 2.24 35.27
N GLU A 65 -38.30 2.12 34.05
CA GLU A 65 -38.51 0.94 33.21
C GLU A 65 -37.90 -0.33 33.80
N THR A 66 -36.65 -0.22 34.29
CA THR A 66 -36.01 -1.32 35.03
C THR A 66 -36.82 -1.70 36.28
N TYR A 67 -37.43 -0.73 36.94
CA TYR A 67 -38.25 -0.96 38.13
C TYR A 67 -39.56 -1.70 37.82
N ILE A 68 -40.27 -1.28 36.78
CA ILE A 68 -41.57 -1.84 36.36
C ILE A 68 -41.42 -3.09 35.48
N GLY A 69 -40.22 -3.37 34.99
CA GLY A 69 -39.89 -4.55 34.18
C GLY A 69 -40.16 -4.39 32.69
N THR A 70 -39.99 -3.18 32.15
CA THR A 70 -39.97 -2.93 30.69
C THR A 70 -38.54 -2.85 30.14
N ASP A 71 -38.36 -2.95 28.82
CA ASP A 71 -37.06 -2.88 28.15
C ASP A 71 -36.62 -1.41 27.94
N PRO A 72 -35.62 -0.91 28.69
CA PRO A 72 -35.24 0.51 28.66
C PRO A 72 -34.47 0.95 27.41
N SER A 73 -34.36 0.07 26.42
CA SER A 73 -33.60 0.30 25.19
C SER A 73 -34.43 0.12 23.94
N ARG A 74 -35.70 -0.30 24.08
CA ARG A 74 -36.52 -0.71 22.94
C ARG A 74 -38.00 -0.44 23.17
N VAL A 75 -38.48 0.62 22.51
CA VAL A 75 -39.90 0.93 22.41
C VAL A 75 -40.62 0.02 21.40
N CYS A 76 -41.92 -0.17 21.57
CA CYS A 76 -42.81 -0.92 20.66
C CYS A 76 -42.49 -2.41 20.47
N VAL A 77 -41.96 -3.05 21.52
CA VAL A 77 -41.79 -4.50 21.60
C VAL A 77 -42.66 -5.04 22.74
N SER A 78 -42.79 -6.35 22.88
CA SER A 78 -43.46 -6.92 24.05
C SER A 78 -42.72 -6.48 25.32
N ASN A 79 -43.44 -5.85 26.26
CA ASN A 79 -42.89 -5.18 27.43
C ASN A 79 -41.89 -4.04 27.14
N GLY A 80 -41.99 -3.39 25.98
CA GLY A 80 -41.12 -2.27 25.62
C GLY A 80 -41.74 -0.89 25.78
N TRP A 81 -43.02 -0.78 26.13
CA TRP A 81 -43.67 0.52 26.24
C TRP A 81 -44.52 0.57 27.51
N PRO A 82 -44.13 1.34 28.54
CA PRO A 82 -44.77 1.32 29.85
C PRO A 82 -46.28 1.54 29.86
N PRO A 83 -46.86 2.47 29.07
CA PRO A 83 -48.30 2.69 29.02
C PRO A 83 -49.11 1.55 28.37
N ASP A 84 -48.48 0.69 27.55
CA ASP A 84 -49.10 -0.49 26.94
C ASP A 84 -48.86 -1.70 27.86
N ILE A 85 -49.80 -1.91 28.77
CA ILE A 85 -49.63 -2.84 29.89
C ILE A 85 -49.96 -4.27 29.45
N ASN A 86 -50.91 -4.41 28.51
CA ASN A 86 -51.28 -5.72 27.98
C ASN A 86 -50.41 -6.16 26.78
N ASN A 87 -49.52 -5.30 26.28
CA ASN A 87 -48.61 -5.50 25.16
C ASN A 87 -49.30 -5.78 23.82
N ASP A 88 -50.45 -5.16 23.56
CA ASP A 88 -51.18 -5.31 22.29
C ASP A 88 -50.81 -4.25 21.24
N GLY A 89 -49.86 -3.36 21.56
CA GLY A 89 -49.26 -2.38 20.66
C GLY A 89 -50.01 -1.04 20.59
N LYS A 90 -51.05 -0.85 21.42
CA LYS A 90 -51.82 0.40 21.51
C LYS A 90 -52.16 0.67 22.96
N VAL A 91 -52.38 1.95 23.27
CA VAL A 91 -52.79 2.38 24.61
C VAL A 91 -54.27 2.73 24.56
N ASP A 92 -55.09 1.97 25.27
CA ASP A 92 -56.52 2.20 25.35
C ASP A 92 -57.10 1.88 26.74
N ILE A 93 -58.43 1.76 26.82
CA ILE A 93 -59.11 1.51 28.10
C ILE A 93 -58.75 0.15 28.71
N PHE A 94 -58.29 -0.82 27.91
CA PHE A 94 -57.90 -2.13 28.41
C PHE A 94 -56.61 -2.05 29.23
N ASP A 95 -55.71 -1.10 28.96
CA ASP A 95 -54.52 -0.86 29.79
C ASP A 95 -54.89 -0.20 31.12
N VAL A 96 -55.75 0.81 31.06
CA VAL A 96 -56.25 1.51 32.27
C VAL A 96 -57.02 0.56 33.18
N ASN A 97 -57.80 -0.37 32.61
CA ASN A 97 -58.55 -1.36 33.39
C ASN A 97 -57.64 -2.33 34.18
N LEU A 98 -56.39 -2.52 33.77
CA LEU A 98 -55.42 -3.34 34.52
C LEU A 98 -54.93 -2.65 35.79
N LEU A 99 -54.95 -1.32 35.83
CA LEU A 99 -54.65 -0.53 37.04
C LEU A 99 -55.84 -0.42 38.00
N ALA A 100 -57.04 -0.80 37.57
CA ALA A 100 -58.24 -0.73 38.39
C ALA A 100 -58.16 -1.67 39.62
N PRO A 101 -59.08 -1.57 40.59
CA PRO A 101 -59.12 -2.50 41.72
C PRO A 101 -59.05 -3.98 41.27
N PRO A 102 -58.23 -4.81 41.93
CA PRO A 102 -57.65 -4.59 43.26
C PRO A 102 -56.29 -3.88 43.27
N HIS A 103 -55.78 -3.41 42.13
CA HIS A 103 -54.46 -2.80 42.01
C HIS A 103 -54.46 -1.29 42.27
N PHE A 104 -55.61 -0.61 42.14
CA PHE A 104 -55.70 0.83 42.39
C PHE A 104 -55.63 1.17 43.88
N ASN A 105 -54.87 2.21 44.23
CA ASN A 105 -54.67 2.74 45.58
C ASN A 105 -54.02 1.73 46.55
N VAL A 106 -53.07 0.94 46.05
CA VAL A 106 -52.24 0.01 46.83
C VAL A 106 -50.77 0.45 46.80
N LYS A 107 -49.99 0.04 47.80
CA LYS A 107 -48.56 0.41 47.92
C LYS A 107 -47.65 -0.80 47.99
N ALA A 108 -46.35 -0.58 47.78
CA ALA A 108 -45.35 -1.63 47.89
C ALA A 108 -45.46 -2.36 49.24
N GLY A 109 -45.60 -3.68 49.19
CA GLY A 109 -45.84 -4.54 50.35
C GLY A 109 -47.28 -5.03 50.49
N ASP A 110 -48.25 -4.40 49.82
CA ASP A 110 -49.63 -4.89 49.77
C ASP A 110 -49.74 -6.11 48.83
N ALA A 111 -50.67 -7.03 49.13
CA ALA A 111 -50.80 -8.30 48.41
C ALA A 111 -51.15 -8.14 46.90
N ASN A 112 -51.82 -7.05 46.54
CA ASN A 112 -52.20 -6.75 45.16
C ASN A 112 -51.25 -5.74 44.49
N TYR A 113 -50.13 -5.39 45.12
CA TYR A 113 -49.16 -4.49 44.51
C TYR A 113 -48.34 -5.23 43.44
N LEU A 114 -48.36 -4.70 42.22
CA LEU A 114 -47.56 -5.19 41.09
C LEU A 114 -46.71 -4.06 40.53
N LYS A 115 -45.39 -4.21 40.58
CA LYS A 115 -44.44 -3.18 40.10
C LYS A 115 -44.73 -2.69 38.68
N ARG A 116 -45.20 -3.58 37.80
CA ARG A 116 -45.54 -3.21 36.42
C ARG A 116 -46.60 -2.11 36.30
N TYR A 117 -47.43 -1.91 37.32
CA TYR A 117 -48.54 -0.96 37.29
C TYR A 117 -48.19 0.38 37.97
N ASP A 118 -47.01 0.49 38.57
CA ASP A 118 -46.45 1.67 39.23
C ASP A 118 -45.51 2.40 38.25
N LEU A 119 -46.12 3.07 37.26
CA LEU A 119 -45.46 3.63 36.09
C LEU A 119 -44.50 4.78 36.44
N ASN A 120 -44.71 5.48 37.55
CA ASN A 120 -43.81 6.52 38.03
C ASN A 120 -42.73 6.00 39.00
N ALA A 121 -42.76 4.71 39.35
CA ALA A 121 -41.86 4.03 40.27
C ALA A 121 -41.81 4.67 41.69
N ASP A 122 -42.94 5.19 42.17
CA ASP A 122 -43.04 5.88 43.47
C ASP A 122 -43.42 4.95 44.65
N ASN A 123 -43.56 3.65 44.38
CA ASN A 123 -44.03 2.60 45.29
C ASN A 123 -45.53 2.63 45.61
N GLN A 124 -46.35 3.33 44.84
CA GLN A 124 -47.80 3.41 45.01
C GLN A 124 -48.52 3.39 43.66
N ILE A 125 -49.44 2.44 43.45
CA ILE A 125 -50.29 2.42 42.25
C ILE A 125 -51.51 3.30 42.54
N ASN A 126 -51.58 4.48 41.93
CA ASN A 126 -52.63 5.47 42.19
C ASN A 126 -52.99 6.28 40.92
N LEU A 127 -53.63 7.44 41.12
CA LEU A 127 -54.05 8.29 40.00
C LEU A 127 -52.86 8.82 39.19
N GLN A 128 -51.68 8.98 39.80
CA GLN A 128 -50.48 9.46 39.10
C GLN A 128 -50.03 8.49 38.00
N ASP A 129 -50.13 7.18 38.21
CA ASP A 129 -49.82 6.18 37.18
C ASP A 129 -50.81 6.24 36.02
N VAL A 130 -52.10 6.38 36.34
CA VAL A 130 -53.14 6.55 35.32
C VAL A 130 -52.92 7.84 34.52
N LEU A 131 -52.44 8.91 35.15
CA LEU A 131 -52.12 10.17 34.48
C LEU A 131 -50.91 10.06 33.54
N LEU A 132 -49.98 9.12 33.77
CA LEU A 132 -48.87 8.84 32.85
C LEU A 132 -49.32 8.12 31.56
N ILE A 133 -50.48 7.46 31.58
CA ILE A 133 -51.08 6.83 30.39
C ILE A 133 -51.74 7.89 29.48
N ASN A 134 -52.26 8.97 30.05
CA ASN A 134 -53.08 9.97 29.36
C ASN A 134 -52.46 10.57 28.07
N PRO A 135 -51.16 10.93 28.02
CA PRO A 135 -50.54 11.47 26.80
C PRO A 135 -50.55 10.50 25.59
N TYR A 136 -50.72 9.21 25.88
CA TYR A 136 -50.62 8.11 24.94
C TYR A 136 -51.97 7.46 24.61
N PHE A 137 -53.04 7.83 25.31
CA PHE A 137 -54.37 7.22 25.14
C PHE A 137 -54.90 7.33 23.70
N LEU A 138 -55.46 6.24 23.18
CA LEU A 138 -55.90 6.01 21.79
C LEU A 138 -54.79 6.05 20.73
N LYS A 139 -53.51 5.98 21.12
CA LYS A 139 -52.39 5.97 20.19
C LYS A 139 -51.81 4.57 20.03
N LYS A 140 -51.37 4.24 18.82
CA LYS A 140 -50.57 3.03 18.58
C LYS A 140 -49.10 3.34 18.76
N CYS A 141 -48.35 2.40 19.30
CA CYS A 141 -46.91 2.58 19.54
C CYS A 141 -46.18 2.93 18.24
N THR A 142 -46.50 2.22 17.15
CA THR A 142 -45.91 2.40 15.82
C THR A 142 -46.23 3.76 15.18
N GLU A 143 -47.31 4.42 15.60
CA GLU A 143 -47.70 5.74 15.08
C GLU A 143 -46.97 6.87 15.81
N LEU A 144 -46.65 6.67 17.09
CA LEU A 144 -45.88 7.60 17.91
C LEU A 144 -44.38 7.49 17.71
N PHE A 145 -43.88 6.27 17.51
CA PHE A 145 -42.44 5.98 17.37
C PHE A 145 -42.16 5.29 16.01
N PRO A 146 -42.45 5.95 14.88
CA PRO A 146 -42.38 5.35 13.54
C PRO A 146 -40.97 4.95 13.11
N THR A 147 -39.93 5.53 13.72
CA THR A 147 -38.53 5.20 13.46
C THR A 147 -38.00 4.05 14.31
N GLN A 148 -38.71 3.64 15.36
CA GLN A 148 -38.25 2.65 16.34
C GLN A 148 -39.16 1.42 16.45
N ALA A 149 -40.39 1.53 15.95
CA ALA A 149 -41.30 0.41 15.83
C ALA A 149 -40.89 -0.53 14.67
N ALA A 150 -40.07 -1.52 15.01
CA ALA A 150 -39.73 -2.68 14.19
C ALA A 150 -39.08 -2.39 12.83
N THR A 151 -37.76 -2.24 12.81
CA THR A 151 -37.02 -2.91 11.73
C THR A 151 -37.09 -4.41 11.99
N LEU A 152 -37.84 -5.15 11.16
CA LEU A 152 -37.56 -6.57 10.96
C LEU A 152 -36.07 -6.66 10.64
N ASP A 153 -35.27 -7.29 11.51
CA ASP A 153 -33.86 -7.49 11.20
C ASP A 153 -33.78 -8.31 9.91
N THR A 154 -33.23 -7.74 8.86
CA THR A 154 -33.03 -8.44 7.60
C THR A 154 -31.55 -8.72 7.47
N LEU A 155 -31.17 -9.99 7.55
CA LEU A 155 -29.78 -10.39 7.41
C LEU A 155 -29.38 -10.34 5.93
N LYS A 156 -28.25 -9.70 5.62
CA LYS A 156 -27.61 -9.82 4.31
C LYS A 156 -26.50 -10.86 4.42
N ILE A 157 -26.46 -11.79 3.47
CA ILE A 157 -25.43 -12.82 3.38
C ILE A 157 -24.53 -12.47 2.20
N ASP A 158 -23.23 -12.41 2.40
CA ASP A 158 -22.24 -12.22 1.34
C ASP A 158 -21.24 -13.36 1.33
N LEU A 159 -20.86 -13.82 0.13
CA LEU A 159 -19.86 -14.86 -0.04
C LEU A 159 -18.64 -14.27 -0.72
N GLY A 160 -17.46 -14.59 -0.19
CA GLY A 160 -16.16 -14.24 -0.79
C GLY A 160 -15.94 -12.73 -0.90
N ASN A 161 -15.38 -12.11 0.15
CA ASN A 161 -14.98 -10.69 0.16
C ASN A 161 -15.98 -9.68 -0.48
N GLY A 162 -17.27 -10.00 -0.51
CA GLY A 162 -18.32 -9.15 -1.10
C GLY A 162 -18.46 -9.20 -2.63
N VAL A 163 -17.97 -10.24 -3.31
CA VAL A 163 -18.07 -10.37 -4.78
C VAL A 163 -19.25 -11.28 -5.18
N ASP A 164 -20.19 -10.76 -5.97
CA ASP A 164 -21.30 -11.50 -6.58
C ASP A 164 -21.17 -11.45 -8.12
N PRO A 165 -21.02 -12.58 -8.84
CA PRO A 165 -21.04 -13.96 -8.35
C PRO A 165 -19.77 -14.38 -7.57
N PRO A 166 -19.86 -15.40 -6.69
CA PRO A 166 -18.73 -15.85 -5.90
C PRO A 166 -17.59 -16.41 -6.78
N PRO A 167 -16.36 -16.50 -6.24
CA PRO A 167 -15.23 -17.07 -6.97
C PRO A 167 -15.49 -18.50 -7.47
N GLN A 168 -15.19 -18.73 -8.76
CA GLN A 168 -15.33 -20.02 -9.42
C GLN A 168 -14.13 -20.94 -9.12
N GLY A 169 -14.28 -22.23 -9.34
CA GLY A 169 -13.33 -23.26 -8.90
C GLY A 169 -12.71 -24.04 -10.05
N THR A 170 -11.73 -24.88 -9.73
CA THR A 170 -11.07 -25.81 -10.66
C THR A 170 -10.84 -27.14 -9.94
N VAL A 171 -11.07 -28.26 -10.62
CA VAL A 171 -10.82 -29.59 -10.04
C VAL A 171 -9.38 -29.72 -9.55
N GLY A 172 -9.21 -30.23 -8.33
CA GLY A 172 -7.91 -30.49 -7.69
C GLY A 172 -7.26 -29.29 -7.01
N GLN A 173 -7.74 -28.07 -7.25
CA GLN A 173 -7.21 -26.85 -6.65
C GLN A 173 -7.88 -26.57 -5.29
N VAL A 174 -7.09 -26.12 -4.32
CA VAL A 174 -7.63 -25.72 -3.01
C VAL A 174 -8.45 -24.44 -3.19
N TYR A 175 -9.68 -24.45 -2.72
CA TYR A 175 -10.39 -23.20 -2.45
C TYR A 175 -9.72 -22.53 -1.25
N ALA A 176 -8.84 -21.56 -1.51
CA ALA A 176 -8.10 -20.85 -0.47
C ALA A 176 -9.09 -20.19 0.52
N GLY A 177 -8.89 -20.46 1.82
CA GLY A 177 -9.90 -20.33 2.89
C GLY A 177 -10.51 -18.95 3.13
N SER A 178 -10.07 -17.89 2.46
CA SER A 178 -10.67 -16.55 2.50
C SER A 178 -11.58 -16.24 1.30
N ASN A 179 -11.55 -17.02 0.23
CA ASN A 179 -12.26 -16.69 -1.02
C ASN A 179 -13.73 -17.12 -1.02
N LEU A 180 -14.17 -17.91 -0.03
CA LEU A 180 -15.57 -18.31 0.19
C LEU A 180 -15.98 -18.17 1.67
N ALA A 181 -15.51 -17.12 2.32
CA ALA A 181 -16.06 -16.72 3.63
C ALA A 181 -17.51 -16.29 3.48
N VAL A 182 -18.35 -16.65 4.44
CA VAL A 182 -19.76 -16.28 4.54
C VAL A 182 -19.87 -15.15 5.56
N HIS A 183 -20.17 -13.95 5.10
CA HIS A 183 -20.36 -12.79 5.96
C HIS A 183 -21.85 -12.53 6.16
N VAL A 184 -22.26 -12.30 7.40
CA VAL A 184 -23.66 -12.02 7.75
C VAL A 184 -23.77 -10.63 8.36
N PHE A 185 -24.44 -9.72 7.66
CA PHE A 185 -24.69 -8.36 8.16
C PHE A 185 -26.10 -8.29 8.75
N SER A 186 -26.21 -7.91 10.03
CA SER A 186 -27.48 -7.58 10.65
C SER A 186 -27.80 -6.11 10.38
N GLN A 187 -28.91 -5.84 9.70
CA GLN A 187 -29.37 -4.48 9.47
C GLN A 187 -29.89 -3.82 10.75
N LYS A 188 -30.42 -4.62 11.68
CA LYS A 188 -30.85 -4.12 13.00
C LYS A 188 -29.68 -3.72 13.89
N LEU A 189 -28.62 -4.53 13.93
CA LEU A 189 -27.41 -4.22 14.72
C LEU A 189 -26.42 -3.32 13.98
N ASN A 190 -26.67 -3.05 12.69
CA ASN A 190 -25.81 -2.30 11.78
C ASN A 190 -24.34 -2.76 11.81
N ARG A 191 -24.12 -4.07 11.92
CA ARG A 191 -22.78 -4.68 11.99
C ARG A 191 -22.74 -6.08 11.40
N TRP A 192 -21.54 -6.51 11.06
CA TRP A 192 -21.24 -7.90 10.75
C TRP A 192 -21.28 -8.76 12.01
N LEU A 193 -21.97 -9.90 11.93
CA LEU A 193 -21.98 -10.91 12.97
C LEU A 193 -20.71 -11.76 12.88
N ASN A 194 -20.23 -12.23 14.03
CA ASN A 194 -19.14 -13.20 14.08
C ASN A 194 -19.68 -14.66 14.12
N SER A 195 -18.78 -15.63 14.00
CA SER A 195 -19.16 -17.05 13.94
C SER A 195 -19.77 -17.60 15.23
N SER A 196 -19.50 -16.96 16.37
CA SER A 196 -20.17 -17.33 17.63
C SER A 196 -21.63 -16.85 17.69
N GLU A 197 -21.98 -15.80 16.94
CA GLU A 197 -23.31 -15.19 16.88
C GLU A 197 -24.19 -15.78 15.77
N THR A 198 -23.59 -16.52 14.83
CA THR A 198 -24.27 -17.05 13.64
C THR A 198 -24.37 -18.57 13.70
N THR A 199 -25.33 -19.14 12.99
CA THR A 199 -25.39 -20.57 12.67
C THR A 199 -25.66 -20.71 11.19
N LEU A 200 -24.74 -21.37 10.48
CA LEU A 200 -24.81 -21.56 9.03
C LEU A 200 -25.24 -22.98 8.69
N THR A 201 -26.16 -23.09 7.73
CA THR A 201 -26.58 -24.37 7.15
C THR A 201 -26.68 -24.20 5.63
N TYR A 202 -26.65 -25.30 4.88
CA TYR A 202 -26.86 -25.26 3.44
C TYR A 202 -27.81 -26.35 2.96
N THR A 203 -28.48 -26.08 1.84
CA THR A 203 -29.29 -27.05 1.10
C THR A 203 -28.89 -27.06 -0.38
N GLY A 204 -29.14 -28.16 -1.08
CA GLY A 204 -28.75 -28.32 -2.47
C GLY A 204 -27.42 -29.04 -2.64
N SER A 205 -26.74 -28.80 -3.77
CA SER A 205 -25.53 -29.53 -4.14
C SER A 205 -24.30 -28.65 -3.98
N LEU A 206 -23.48 -28.93 -2.98
CA LEU A 206 -22.14 -28.33 -2.88
C LEU A 206 -21.17 -29.12 -3.78
N PRO A 207 -20.18 -28.48 -4.45
CA PRO A 207 -19.20 -29.21 -5.23
C PRO A 207 -18.52 -30.34 -4.41
N PRO A 208 -18.43 -31.57 -4.94
CA PRO A 208 -17.78 -32.69 -4.25
C PRO A 208 -16.36 -32.34 -3.84
N GLY A 209 -16.02 -32.58 -2.57
CA GLY A 209 -14.71 -32.24 -2.00
C GLY A 209 -14.63 -30.85 -1.36
N LEU A 210 -15.70 -30.05 -1.42
CA LEU A 210 -15.89 -28.87 -0.58
C LEU A 210 -16.75 -29.18 0.64
N VAL A 211 -16.51 -28.46 1.74
CA VAL A 211 -17.20 -28.60 3.02
C VAL A 211 -17.47 -27.19 3.59
N LEU A 212 -18.68 -26.97 4.13
CA LEU A 212 -18.98 -25.79 4.93
C LEU A 212 -18.41 -25.97 6.34
N ASN A 213 -17.55 -25.05 6.78
CA ASN A 213 -17.16 -24.92 8.19
C ASN A 213 -18.10 -23.90 8.86
N ASP A 214 -19.03 -24.37 9.67
CA ASP A 214 -20.00 -23.54 10.39
C ASP A 214 -19.43 -22.90 11.67
N ILE A 215 -18.24 -23.32 12.12
CA ILE A 215 -17.53 -22.73 13.26
C ILE A 215 -16.68 -21.53 12.83
N LEU A 216 -16.14 -21.58 11.60
CA LEU A 216 -15.25 -20.57 11.04
C LEU A 216 -15.91 -19.72 9.93
N ASP A 217 -17.18 -19.98 9.62
CA ASP A 217 -17.97 -19.31 8.58
C ASP A 217 -17.33 -19.27 7.18
N PHE A 218 -16.70 -20.37 6.73
CA PHE A 218 -16.18 -20.45 5.36
C PHE A 218 -16.34 -21.84 4.72
N ILE A 219 -16.45 -21.86 3.40
CA ILE A 219 -16.44 -23.09 2.59
C ILE A 219 -15.00 -23.37 2.13
N TYR A 220 -14.51 -24.59 2.35
CA TYR A 220 -13.14 -24.98 2.03
C TYR A 220 -13.06 -26.40 1.47
N GLY A 221 -11.90 -26.73 0.88
CA GLY A 221 -11.60 -28.06 0.36
C GLY A 221 -11.03 -28.03 -1.06
N LYS A 222 -11.02 -29.19 -1.71
CA LYS A 222 -10.55 -29.38 -3.09
C LYS A 222 -11.69 -30.00 -3.90
N PRO A 223 -12.26 -29.29 -4.88
CA PRO A 223 -13.29 -29.86 -5.75
C PRO A 223 -12.73 -31.06 -6.52
N THR A 224 -13.48 -32.16 -6.59
CA THR A 224 -13.04 -33.39 -7.28
C THR A 224 -13.73 -33.62 -8.62
N ALA A 225 -14.82 -32.90 -8.89
CA ALA A 225 -15.60 -33.06 -10.12
C ALA A 225 -15.98 -31.69 -10.72
N ALA A 226 -15.75 -31.54 -12.02
CA ALA A 226 -16.17 -30.36 -12.77
C ALA A 226 -17.69 -30.33 -12.93
N GLY A 227 -18.27 -29.13 -12.99
CA GLY A 227 -19.71 -28.96 -13.12
C GLY A 227 -20.20 -27.66 -12.52
N ARG A 228 -21.49 -27.37 -12.72
CA ARG A 228 -22.18 -26.27 -12.06
C ARG A 228 -22.98 -26.81 -10.89
N TYR A 229 -22.83 -26.18 -9.73
CA TYR A 229 -23.40 -26.60 -8.47
C TYR A 229 -24.20 -25.45 -7.85
N ASP A 230 -25.50 -25.66 -7.75
CA ASP A 230 -26.42 -24.70 -7.15
C ASP A 230 -26.81 -25.16 -5.74
N PHE A 231 -26.64 -24.27 -4.76
CA PHE A 231 -26.99 -24.49 -3.36
C PHE A 231 -27.52 -23.20 -2.73
N SER A 232 -28.08 -23.29 -1.53
CA SER A 232 -28.54 -22.13 -0.76
C SER A 232 -27.93 -22.15 0.62
N ILE A 233 -27.33 -21.03 1.03
CA ILE A 233 -26.83 -20.84 2.40
C ILE A 233 -27.95 -20.20 3.23
N ARG A 234 -28.25 -20.82 4.36
CA ARG A 234 -29.14 -20.25 5.39
C ARG A 234 -28.32 -19.85 6.60
N ALA A 235 -28.38 -18.57 6.94
CA ALA A 235 -27.80 -18.02 8.16
C ALA A 235 -28.90 -17.79 9.20
N PHE A 236 -28.63 -18.15 10.44
CA PHE A 236 -29.45 -17.84 11.61
C PHE A 236 -28.66 -16.98 12.59
N SER A 237 -29.21 -15.83 12.95
CA SER A 237 -28.64 -14.90 13.93
C SER A 237 -29.14 -15.27 15.33
N LYS A 238 -28.23 -15.61 16.25
CA LYS A 238 -28.57 -15.85 17.66
C LYS A 238 -28.97 -14.55 18.37
N PRO A 239 -28.30 -13.39 18.17
CA PRO A 239 -28.67 -12.15 18.86
C PRO A 239 -30.07 -11.62 18.50
N THR A 240 -30.51 -11.81 17.26
CA THR A 240 -31.78 -11.26 16.77
C THR A 240 -32.85 -12.32 16.50
N ASN A 241 -32.51 -13.61 16.58
CA ASN A 241 -33.38 -14.76 16.35
C ASN A 241 -34.09 -14.74 14.97
N VAL A 242 -33.38 -14.22 13.96
CA VAL A 242 -33.84 -14.13 12.56
C VAL A 242 -32.97 -15.01 11.68
N SER A 243 -33.53 -15.54 10.59
CA SER A 243 -32.77 -16.21 9.54
C SER A 243 -32.95 -15.57 8.18
N ALA A 244 -31.91 -15.63 7.35
CA ALA A 244 -31.97 -15.32 5.92
C ALA A 244 -31.38 -16.47 5.10
N THR A 245 -31.76 -16.52 3.82
CA THR A 245 -31.26 -17.50 2.87
C THR A 245 -30.76 -16.79 1.61
N LYS A 246 -29.61 -17.20 1.10
CA LYS A 246 -29.04 -16.73 -0.17
C LYS A 246 -28.78 -17.90 -1.11
N ALA A 247 -29.29 -17.79 -2.34
CA ALA A 247 -28.98 -18.74 -3.41
C ALA A 247 -27.58 -18.46 -3.97
N VAL A 248 -26.83 -19.52 -4.23
CA VAL A 248 -25.43 -19.47 -4.65
C VAL A 248 -25.19 -20.49 -5.76
N SER A 249 -24.44 -20.09 -6.79
CA SER A 249 -23.99 -20.96 -7.87
C SER A 249 -22.47 -20.96 -7.94
N ILE A 250 -21.84 -22.13 -7.83
CA ILE A 250 -20.41 -22.33 -8.05
C ILE A 250 -20.20 -23.22 -9.28
N THR A 251 -19.40 -22.74 -10.22
CA THR A 251 -18.89 -23.48 -11.38
C THR A 251 -17.49 -23.98 -11.06
N VAL A 252 -17.30 -25.29 -11.12
CA VAL A 252 -16.00 -25.95 -11.06
C VAL A 252 -15.57 -26.28 -12.48
N ASN A 253 -14.51 -25.62 -12.93
CA ASN A 253 -13.88 -25.90 -14.21
C ASN A 253 -13.14 -27.26 -14.18
N PRO A 254 -13.01 -27.94 -15.32
CA PRO A 254 -12.14 -29.11 -15.44
C PRO A 254 -10.75 -28.86 -14.87
N ALA A 255 -10.09 -29.93 -14.40
CA ALA A 255 -8.72 -29.83 -13.92
C ALA A 255 -7.86 -29.18 -15.00
N LEU A 256 -6.98 -28.27 -14.59
CA LEU A 256 -6.00 -27.73 -15.52
C LEU A 256 -5.22 -28.91 -16.12
N PRO A 257 -4.94 -28.88 -17.43
CA PRO A 257 -4.02 -29.84 -18.03
C PRO A 257 -2.74 -29.89 -17.18
N PRO A 258 -2.12 -31.07 -17.03
CA PRO A 258 -0.80 -31.14 -16.39
C PRO A 258 0.10 -30.10 -17.07
N ALA A 259 0.83 -29.32 -16.26
CA ALA A 259 1.74 -28.31 -16.78
C ALA A 259 2.65 -28.97 -17.83
N PRO A 260 2.90 -28.30 -18.98
CA PRO A 260 3.73 -28.89 -20.01
C PRO A 260 5.11 -29.13 -19.41
N THR A 261 5.49 -30.40 -19.28
CA THR A 261 6.84 -30.76 -18.84
C THR A 261 7.80 -30.37 -19.94
N CYS A 262 8.64 -29.37 -19.68
CA CYS A 262 9.73 -29.01 -20.57
C CYS A 262 10.60 -30.25 -20.84
N THR A 263 10.74 -30.57 -22.12
CA THR A 263 11.41 -31.77 -22.64
C THR A 263 12.37 -31.39 -23.76
N GLY A 264 13.29 -32.30 -24.08
CA GLY A 264 14.28 -32.10 -25.15
C GLY A 264 15.70 -31.97 -24.62
N THR A 265 16.63 -31.71 -25.54
CA THR A 265 18.06 -31.62 -25.26
C THR A 265 18.50 -30.18 -25.51
N MET A 266 19.04 -29.53 -24.48
CA MET A 266 19.53 -28.16 -24.60
C MET A 266 20.75 -28.09 -25.51
N THR A 267 20.68 -27.21 -26.52
CA THR A 267 21.83 -26.81 -27.35
C THR A 267 22.12 -25.35 -27.10
N LEU A 268 23.32 -25.03 -26.63
CA LEU A 268 23.79 -23.67 -26.35
C LEU A 268 24.69 -23.18 -27.49
N VAL A 269 24.37 -22.03 -28.07
CA VAL A 269 25.15 -21.39 -29.15
C VAL A 269 25.51 -19.97 -28.75
N LEU A 270 26.75 -19.56 -29.00
CA LEU A 270 27.23 -18.20 -28.75
C LEU A 270 27.38 -17.44 -30.07
N SER A 271 26.93 -16.18 -30.10
CA SER A 271 27.09 -15.30 -31.25
C SER A 271 27.48 -13.89 -30.80
N PRO A 272 28.67 -13.39 -31.15
CA PRO A 272 29.75 -14.11 -31.85
C PRO A 272 30.37 -15.24 -31.00
N GLU A 273 30.98 -16.24 -31.65
CA GLU A 273 31.65 -17.37 -30.98
C GLU A 273 33.05 -17.01 -30.44
N SER A 274 33.57 -15.85 -30.81
CA SER A 274 34.86 -15.33 -30.37
C SER A 274 34.83 -13.82 -30.13
N ILE A 275 35.60 -13.36 -29.15
CA ILE A 275 35.80 -11.94 -28.82
C ILE A 275 37.29 -11.59 -28.80
N VAL A 276 37.63 -10.31 -28.98
CA VAL A 276 39.03 -9.82 -28.90
C VAL A 276 39.26 -9.18 -27.52
N VAL A 277 40.42 -9.47 -26.90
CA VAL A 277 40.81 -8.88 -25.60
C VAL A 277 40.72 -7.35 -25.65
N GLY A 278 40.06 -6.74 -24.66
CA GLY A 278 39.98 -5.28 -24.51
C GLY A 278 38.90 -4.57 -25.32
N GLN A 279 38.12 -5.29 -26.15
CA GLN A 279 36.93 -4.73 -26.79
C GLN A 279 35.66 -5.12 -26.02
N VAL A 280 34.81 -4.13 -25.68
CA VAL A 280 33.48 -4.39 -25.12
C VAL A 280 32.62 -5.03 -26.21
N SER A 281 32.49 -6.35 -26.16
CA SER A 281 31.70 -7.14 -27.11
C SER A 281 30.54 -7.77 -26.37
N SER A 282 29.30 -7.48 -26.78
CA SER A 282 28.13 -8.24 -26.30
C SER A 282 28.09 -9.60 -27.00
N VAL A 283 28.00 -10.67 -26.22
CA VAL A 283 27.87 -12.04 -26.74
C VAL A 283 26.46 -12.52 -26.45
N THR A 284 25.71 -12.92 -27.48
CA THR A 284 24.39 -13.50 -27.28
C THR A 284 24.52 -15.02 -27.15
N ALA A 285 24.12 -15.55 -26.01
CA ALA A 285 23.97 -16.98 -25.75
C ALA A 285 22.52 -17.38 -26.02
N THR A 286 22.31 -18.26 -27.00
CA THR A 286 21.00 -18.74 -27.42
C THR A 286 20.87 -20.23 -27.11
N VAL A 287 19.78 -20.60 -26.47
CA VAL A 287 19.41 -21.99 -26.16
C VAL A 287 18.34 -22.46 -27.13
N SER A 288 18.52 -23.67 -27.65
CA SER A 288 17.55 -24.33 -28.54
C SER A 288 17.40 -25.81 -28.19
N GLY A 289 16.48 -26.52 -28.84
CA GLY A 289 16.25 -27.95 -28.64
C GLY A 289 15.32 -28.31 -27.46
N LEU A 290 14.78 -27.30 -26.77
CA LEU A 290 13.74 -27.44 -25.77
C LEU A 290 12.35 -27.32 -26.41
N ASN A 291 11.42 -28.19 -26.00
CA ASN A 291 10.05 -28.24 -26.48
C ASN A 291 9.07 -28.33 -25.30
N ASN A 292 7.85 -27.80 -25.48
CA ASN A 292 6.77 -27.86 -24.50
C ASN A 292 7.17 -27.30 -23.12
N CYS A 293 7.83 -26.14 -23.08
CA CYS A 293 8.23 -25.50 -21.83
C CYS A 293 7.17 -24.47 -21.41
N GLY A 294 6.87 -24.41 -20.11
CA GLY A 294 5.93 -23.49 -19.49
C GLY A 294 6.57 -22.14 -19.15
N GLY A 295 5.73 -21.14 -18.88
CA GLY A 295 6.19 -19.78 -18.54
C GLY A 295 6.91 -19.67 -17.18
N SER A 296 6.83 -20.70 -16.34
CA SER A 296 7.54 -20.82 -15.07
C SER A 296 8.92 -21.46 -15.20
N ASP A 297 9.27 -22.04 -16.35
CA ASP A 297 10.57 -22.68 -16.55
C ASP A 297 11.66 -21.62 -16.75
N VAL A 298 12.80 -21.81 -16.07
CA VAL A 298 13.89 -20.83 -15.99
C VAL A 298 15.21 -21.42 -16.46
N LEU A 299 15.88 -20.73 -17.38
CA LEU A 299 17.26 -20.99 -17.75
C LEU A 299 18.20 -20.18 -16.86
N HIS A 300 19.17 -20.84 -16.22
CA HIS A 300 20.20 -20.22 -15.39
C HIS A 300 21.54 -20.27 -16.10
N PHE A 301 22.09 -19.09 -16.42
CA PHE A 301 23.36 -18.97 -17.14
C PHE A 301 24.52 -18.74 -16.17
N PHE A 302 25.63 -19.42 -16.46
CA PHE A 302 26.86 -19.32 -15.71
C PHE A 302 28.07 -19.16 -16.64
N ILE A 303 29.10 -18.50 -16.15
CA ILE A 303 30.41 -18.42 -16.78
C ILE A 303 31.43 -19.00 -15.81
N GLN A 304 32.22 -19.97 -16.27
CA GLN A 304 33.36 -20.48 -15.51
C GLN A 304 34.55 -19.54 -15.65
N THR A 305 35.08 -19.08 -14.51
CA THR A 305 36.34 -18.33 -14.42
C THR A 305 37.29 -19.07 -13.47
N THR A 306 38.55 -18.64 -13.33
CA THR A 306 39.44 -19.26 -12.33
C THR A 306 39.09 -18.91 -10.88
N SER A 307 38.33 -17.84 -10.66
CA SER A 307 37.78 -17.57 -9.33
C SER A 307 36.55 -18.42 -9.04
N GLY A 308 36.10 -19.21 -10.01
CA GLY A 308 35.03 -20.19 -9.89
C GLY A 308 33.88 -19.93 -10.86
N LYS A 309 32.78 -20.65 -10.63
CA LYS A 309 31.56 -20.53 -11.42
C LYS A 309 30.81 -19.24 -11.04
N GLN A 310 30.69 -18.29 -11.97
CA GLN A 310 29.96 -17.04 -11.77
C GLN A 310 28.56 -17.13 -12.38
N TYR A 311 27.56 -16.67 -11.62
CA TYR A 311 26.17 -16.63 -12.08
C TYR A 311 25.91 -15.36 -12.88
N VAL A 312 25.41 -15.50 -14.11
CA VAL A 312 25.13 -14.36 -15.00
C VAL A 312 23.69 -13.89 -14.83
N GLY A 313 22.74 -14.82 -14.68
CA GLY A 313 21.35 -14.47 -14.44
C GLY A 313 20.34 -15.48 -15.00
N PRO A 314 19.06 -15.30 -14.67
CA PRO A 314 17.97 -16.15 -15.13
C PRO A 314 17.36 -15.65 -16.46
N ARG A 315 16.74 -16.57 -17.21
CA ARG A 315 15.84 -16.28 -18.34
C ARG A 315 14.60 -17.16 -18.27
N TYR A 316 13.43 -16.54 -18.20
CA TYR A 316 12.16 -17.26 -18.25
C TYR A 316 11.87 -17.66 -19.70
N LEU A 317 11.53 -18.94 -19.94
CA LEU A 317 11.28 -19.47 -21.29
C LEU A 317 9.98 -18.95 -21.95
N LYS A 318 9.26 -18.03 -21.30
CA LYS A 318 8.21 -17.21 -21.92
C LYS A 318 8.78 -16.16 -22.91
N ASP A 319 10.05 -15.81 -22.74
CA ASP A 319 10.79 -14.87 -23.58
C ASP A 319 11.63 -15.65 -24.63
N PRO A 320 12.15 -15.02 -25.70
CA PRO A 320 13.10 -15.68 -26.60
C PRO A 320 14.21 -16.35 -25.78
N PRO A 321 14.61 -17.60 -26.09
CA PRO A 321 15.55 -18.36 -25.27
C PRO A 321 17.00 -17.88 -25.48
N SER A 322 17.23 -16.56 -25.46
CA SER A 322 18.52 -15.93 -25.62
C SER A 322 18.80 -14.91 -24.51
N ILE A 323 20.06 -14.88 -24.08
CA ILE A 323 20.60 -13.89 -23.17
C ILE A 323 21.81 -13.20 -23.78
N THR A 324 21.87 -11.89 -23.63
CA THR A 324 23.10 -11.14 -23.88
C THR A 324 23.98 -11.25 -22.65
N LEU A 325 25.11 -11.93 -22.81
CA LEU A 325 26.19 -11.99 -21.85
C LEU A 325 27.08 -10.77 -22.05
N THR A 326 27.36 -10.07 -20.96
CA THR A 326 28.48 -9.13 -20.90
C THR A 326 29.69 -9.93 -20.43
N ALA A 327 30.71 -10.07 -21.28
CA ALA A 327 31.93 -10.76 -20.89
C ALA A 327 32.54 -10.06 -19.65
N PRO A 328 33.04 -10.81 -18.64
CA PRO A 328 33.63 -10.23 -17.44
C PRO A 328 34.81 -9.31 -17.78
N SER A 329 35.02 -8.27 -16.95
CA SER A 329 36.05 -7.24 -17.17
C SER A 329 37.49 -7.71 -16.97
N THR A 330 37.72 -8.88 -16.37
CA THR A 330 39.05 -9.47 -16.17
C THR A 330 39.35 -10.49 -17.28
N PRO A 331 40.31 -10.22 -18.19
CA PRO A 331 40.55 -11.07 -19.35
C PRO A 331 41.16 -12.43 -18.99
N TYR A 332 40.52 -13.51 -19.46
CA TYR A 332 41.09 -14.86 -19.42
C TYR A 332 41.86 -15.18 -20.73
N PRO A 333 43.13 -15.65 -20.68
CA PRO A 333 43.94 -15.87 -21.89
C PRO A 333 43.42 -16.97 -22.83
N SER A 334 42.63 -17.93 -22.32
CA SER A 334 42.20 -19.11 -23.07
C SER A 334 40.77 -19.04 -23.62
N GLY A 335 39.86 -18.30 -22.98
CA GLY A 335 38.43 -18.27 -23.30
C GLY A 335 37.54 -18.51 -22.07
N TYR A 336 36.22 -18.47 -22.26
CA TYR A 336 35.23 -18.67 -21.19
C TYR A 336 34.32 -19.87 -21.50
N LEU A 337 34.13 -20.78 -20.53
CA LEU A 337 33.10 -21.81 -20.64
C LEU A 337 31.77 -21.24 -20.13
N VAL A 338 30.79 -21.13 -21.02
CA VAL A 338 29.42 -20.73 -20.68
C VAL A 338 28.61 -21.99 -20.47
N GLU A 339 27.91 -22.08 -19.35
CA GLU A 339 27.00 -23.17 -19.02
C GLU A 339 25.57 -22.64 -18.85
N VAL A 340 24.58 -23.45 -19.23
CA VAL A 340 23.18 -23.19 -18.95
C VAL A 340 22.53 -24.42 -18.34
N TYR A 341 21.69 -24.17 -17.33
CA TYR A 341 20.89 -25.15 -16.63
C TYR A 341 19.42 -24.77 -16.73
N LEU A 342 18.53 -25.77 -16.77
CA LEU A 342 17.09 -25.59 -16.75
C LEU A 342 16.56 -25.97 -15.37
N ASP A 343 15.80 -25.04 -14.81
CA ASP A 343 14.92 -25.21 -13.66
C ASP A 343 13.47 -25.31 -14.17
N LYS A 344 12.82 -26.44 -13.93
CA LYS A 344 11.44 -26.70 -14.32
C LYS A 344 10.52 -26.22 -13.21
N GLY A 345 9.62 -25.29 -13.54
CA GLY A 345 8.70 -24.71 -12.56
C GLY A 345 9.26 -23.53 -11.77
N GLY A 346 10.56 -23.26 -11.84
CA GLY A 346 11.16 -22.05 -11.26
C GLY A 346 11.31 -22.14 -9.74
N ASP A 347 11.53 -23.35 -9.21
CA ASP A 347 11.63 -23.60 -7.78
C ASP A 347 13.09 -23.65 -7.28
N ALA A 348 14.07 -23.62 -8.18
CA ALA A 348 15.49 -23.63 -7.86
C ALA A 348 16.06 -22.21 -7.75
N SER A 349 16.86 -22.01 -6.70
CA SER A 349 17.66 -20.78 -6.55
C SER A 349 18.93 -20.83 -7.40
N ALA A 350 19.60 -19.68 -7.58
CA ALA A 350 20.91 -19.63 -8.24
C ALA A 350 21.94 -20.53 -7.51
N GLY A 351 22.49 -21.52 -8.21
CA GLY A 351 23.39 -22.54 -7.65
C GLY A 351 22.67 -23.75 -6.99
N GLY A 352 21.34 -23.81 -7.07
CA GLY A 352 20.54 -24.92 -6.56
C GLY A 352 20.57 -26.18 -7.45
N PRO A 353 19.91 -27.27 -7.03
CA PRO A 353 19.73 -28.44 -7.88
C PRO A 353 18.87 -28.05 -9.09
N TYR A 354 19.38 -28.29 -10.29
CA TYR A 354 18.68 -28.02 -11.55
C TYR A 354 18.18 -29.33 -12.16
N ASP A 355 17.02 -29.30 -12.82
CA ASP A 355 16.41 -30.50 -13.41
C ASP A 355 17.18 -31.02 -14.63
N LEU A 356 17.71 -30.12 -15.46
CA LEU A 356 18.48 -30.48 -16.65
C LEU A 356 19.69 -29.56 -16.82
N GLY A 357 20.80 -30.11 -17.33
CA GLY A 357 22.03 -29.39 -17.64
C GLY A 357 23.29 -30.03 -17.05
N PRO A 358 24.47 -29.44 -17.30
CA PRO A 358 24.66 -28.26 -18.14
C PRO A 358 24.59 -28.58 -19.64
N ALA A 359 24.07 -27.64 -20.43
CA ALA A 359 24.54 -27.45 -21.80
C ALA A 359 25.64 -26.39 -21.80
N SER A 360 26.68 -26.58 -22.60
CA SER A 360 27.87 -25.74 -22.55
C SER A 360 28.36 -25.29 -23.91
N ALA A 361 28.91 -24.09 -23.99
CA ALA A 361 29.56 -23.54 -25.17
C ALA A 361 30.82 -22.77 -24.77
N TYR A 362 31.83 -22.80 -25.62
CA TYR A 362 33.11 -22.15 -25.35
C TYR A 362 33.20 -20.82 -26.09
N LEU A 363 33.35 -19.72 -25.36
CA LEU A 363 33.63 -18.41 -25.92
C LEU A 363 35.14 -18.24 -26.10
N LYS A 364 35.61 -18.20 -27.34
CA LYS A 364 37.03 -18.04 -27.62
C LYS A 364 37.46 -16.59 -27.42
N VAL A 365 38.58 -16.38 -26.73
CA VAL A 365 39.21 -15.06 -26.62
C VAL A 365 40.40 -15.02 -27.57
N LEU A 366 40.37 -14.08 -28.51
CA LEU A 366 41.43 -13.83 -29.47
C LEU A 366 42.32 -12.73 -28.95
N GLU A 367 43.63 -12.92 -29.09
CA GLU A 367 44.59 -11.84 -28.89
C GLU A 367 44.31 -10.70 -29.89
N PRO A 368 44.54 -9.44 -29.50
CA PRO A 368 44.48 -8.34 -30.45
C PRO A 368 45.40 -8.67 -31.62
N PRO A 369 45.00 -8.38 -32.87
CA PRO A 369 45.90 -8.56 -33.99
C PRO A 369 47.21 -7.81 -33.68
N PRO A 370 48.38 -8.42 -33.94
CA PRO A 370 49.64 -7.74 -33.72
C PRO A 370 49.61 -6.40 -34.46
N PRO A 371 50.12 -5.32 -33.84
CA PRO A 371 50.14 -4.04 -34.50
C PRO A 371 50.82 -4.19 -35.87
N PRO A 372 50.29 -3.58 -36.93
CA PRO A 372 50.91 -3.66 -38.24
C PRO A 372 52.38 -3.25 -38.14
N PRO A 373 53.30 -3.90 -38.90
CA PRO A 373 54.70 -3.54 -38.87
C PRO A 373 54.86 -2.04 -39.14
N PRO A 374 55.79 -1.34 -38.47
CA PRO A 374 55.97 0.09 -38.67
C PRO A 374 56.16 0.41 -40.15
N PRO A 375 55.45 1.39 -40.72
CA PRO A 375 55.77 1.89 -42.06
C PRO A 375 57.23 2.33 -42.10
N THR A 376 57.94 2.05 -43.20
CA THR A 376 59.30 2.59 -43.41
C THR A 376 59.29 4.13 -43.28
N PRO A 377 60.26 4.76 -42.59
CA PRO A 377 60.18 6.19 -42.26
C PRO A 377 60.21 7.08 -43.52
N PRO A 378 59.25 8.00 -43.70
CA PRO A 378 59.39 9.12 -44.62
C PRO A 378 60.36 10.17 -44.03
N PRO A 379 61.02 11.02 -44.84
CA PRO A 379 61.84 12.12 -44.33
C PRO A 379 60.97 13.09 -43.52
N PRO A 380 61.50 13.73 -42.45
CA PRO A 380 60.68 14.22 -41.34
C PRO A 380 60.01 15.58 -41.62
N PRO A 381 58.71 15.71 -41.31
CA PRO A 381 58.07 16.97 -40.95
C PRO A 381 57.45 16.93 -39.53
N PRO A 382 57.12 18.08 -38.91
CA PRO A 382 56.86 18.17 -37.46
C PRO A 382 55.54 17.54 -37.01
N THR A 383 55.51 16.96 -35.80
CA THR A 383 54.39 16.21 -35.19
C THR A 383 53.34 17.08 -34.48
N PRO A 384 52.03 16.77 -34.59
CA PRO A 384 50.99 17.18 -33.64
C PRO A 384 50.51 16.01 -32.72
N PRO A 385 50.08 16.27 -31.46
CA PRO A 385 49.71 15.24 -30.45
C PRO A 385 48.23 14.75 -30.51
N PRO A 386 47.89 13.59 -29.89
CA PRO A 386 46.56 12.94 -29.91
C PRO A 386 45.53 13.51 -28.90
N PRO A 387 44.20 13.24 -29.06
CA PRO A 387 43.13 13.79 -28.21
C PRO A 387 42.89 13.04 -26.87
N PRO A 388 42.19 13.67 -25.88
CA PRO A 388 42.24 13.33 -24.44
C PRO A 388 41.24 12.25 -23.94
N PRO A 389 41.48 11.63 -22.75
CA PRO A 389 40.53 10.76 -22.04
C PRO A 389 39.39 11.54 -21.34
N VAL A 390 38.22 10.89 -21.18
CA VAL A 390 37.04 11.41 -20.44
C VAL A 390 37.14 11.11 -18.94
N ILE A 391 37.13 12.20 -18.16
CA ILE A 391 36.52 12.43 -16.84
C ILE A 391 36.31 11.20 -15.94
N GLY A 392 37.38 10.77 -15.28
CA GLY A 392 37.36 10.36 -13.88
C GLY A 392 38.34 11.28 -13.16
N ASP A 393 38.04 11.71 -11.91
CA ASP A 393 38.98 12.48 -11.10
C ASP A 393 40.35 11.77 -11.16
N PRO A 394 41.34 12.35 -11.85
CA PRO A 394 42.60 11.66 -12.14
C PRO A 394 43.45 11.51 -10.87
N GLY A 395 42.98 12.05 -9.74
CA GLY A 395 43.73 12.15 -8.50
C GLY A 395 44.77 13.27 -8.60
N LYS A 396 45.09 13.86 -7.44
CA LYS A 396 46.04 14.99 -7.34
C LYS A 396 47.38 14.64 -8.02
N ASP A 397 47.84 13.40 -7.88
CA ASP A 397 49.16 12.95 -8.37
C ASP A 397 49.26 12.93 -9.91
N ALA A 398 48.19 12.57 -10.62
CA ALA A 398 48.20 12.61 -12.09
C ALA A 398 48.21 14.05 -12.63
N ILE A 399 47.49 14.97 -11.96
CA ILE A 399 47.46 16.39 -12.33
C ILE A 399 48.85 17.00 -12.10
N ARG A 400 49.44 16.69 -10.96
CA ARG A 400 50.80 17.04 -10.57
C ARG A 400 51.81 16.53 -11.60
N GLU A 401 51.80 15.24 -11.92
CA GLU A 401 52.70 14.65 -12.90
C GLU A 401 52.52 15.28 -14.30
N TYR A 402 51.28 15.57 -14.70
CA TYR A 402 51.02 16.26 -15.96
C TYR A 402 51.60 17.67 -15.98
N ILE A 403 51.45 18.47 -14.92
CA ILE A 403 52.07 19.80 -14.82
C ILE A 403 53.60 19.70 -14.96
N LYS A 404 54.25 18.72 -14.31
CA LYS A 404 55.69 18.45 -14.43
C LYS A 404 56.07 18.26 -15.90
N ASN A 405 55.41 17.29 -16.54
CA ASN A 405 55.76 16.82 -17.87
C ASN A 405 55.47 17.89 -18.93
N TYR A 406 54.35 18.62 -18.78
CA TYR A 406 53.95 19.65 -19.71
C TYR A 406 54.87 20.89 -19.67
N VAL A 407 55.34 21.28 -18.47
CA VAL A 407 56.25 22.43 -18.32
C VAL A 407 57.70 22.08 -18.66
N GLY A 408 58.07 20.81 -18.58
CA GLY A 408 59.44 20.31 -18.76
C GLY A 408 60.23 20.16 -17.46
N GLY A 409 59.54 20.08 -16.31
CA GLY A 409 60.12 19.87 -14.98
C GLY A 409 59.74 20.93 -13.93
N TRP A 410 60.07 20.65 -12.67
CA TRP A 410 59.73 21.52 -11.53
C TRP A 410 60.56 22.80 -11.45
N ASN A 411 61.81 22.71 -11.87
CA ASN A 411 62.81 23.78 -11.75
C ASN A 411 63.03 24.53 -13.07
N VAL A 412 62.04 24.51 -13.97
CA VAL A 412 62.09 25.28 -15.22
C VAL A 412 61.87 26.75 -14.92
N ARG A 413 62.92 27.57 -14.99
CA ARG A 413 62.79 29.02 -14.82
C ARG A 413 62.18 29.68 -16.05
N ARG A 414 61.18 30.53 -15.82
CA ARG A 414 60.59 31.39 -16.85
C ARG A 414 60.33 32.78 -16.29
N THR A 415 60.55 33.79 -17.12
CA THR A 415 60.11 35.15 -16.83
C THR A 415 58.65 35.31 -17.24
N ILE A 416 57.78 35.62 -16.28
CA ILE A 416 56.35 35.83 -16.49
C ILE A 416 55.99 37.19 -15.92
N GLY A 417 55.51 38.10 -16.77
CA GLY A 417 55.17 39.45 -16.33
C GLY A 417 56.32 40.18 -15.62
N GLY A 418 57.57 39.89 -15.99
CA GLY A 418 58.77 40.46 -15.35
C GLY A 418 59.29 39.71 -14.10
N TYR A 419 58.63 38.65 -13.65
CA TYR A 419 59.07 37.82 -12.51
C TYR A 419 59.79 36.56 -13.01
N ASP A 420 61.04 36.34 -12.56
CA ASP A 420 61.75 35.07 -12.77
C ASP A 420 61.38 34.07 -11.68
N LEU A 421 60.69 33.00 -12.06
CA LEU A 421 60.15 32.01 -11.13
C LEU A 421 60.27 30.58 -11.67
N ASN A 422 60.28 29.60 -10.76
CA ASN A 422 60.22 28.18 -11.12
C ASN A 422 58.81 27.87 -11.61
N PHE A 423 58.65 27.76 -12.92
CA PHE A 423 57.34 27.76 -13.56
C PHE A 423 56.50 26.52 -13.23
N GLY A 424 57.14 25.34 -13.16
CA GLY A 424 56.45 24.12 -12.74
C GLY A 424 55.93 24.23 -11.30
N ARG A 425 56.74 24.79 -10.39
CA ARG A 425 56.35 25.03 -8.99
C ARG A 425 55.27 26.12 -8.85
N PHE A 426 55.30 27.14 -9.71
CA PHE A 426 54.25 28.15 -9.75
C PHE A 426 52.91 27.55 -10.13
N LEU A 427 52.81 26.80 -11.22
CA LEU A 427 51.55 26.16 -11.62
C LEU A 427 51.09 25.11 -10.61
N TRP A 428 52.01 24.38 -9.99
CA TRP A 428 51.70 23.46 -8.88
C TRP A 428 51.04 24.19 -7.71
N GLY A 429 51.73 25.21 -7.19
CA GLY A 429 51.26 25.96 -6.03
C GLY A 429 49.99 26.72 -6.33
N LEU A 430 49.83 27.22 -7.55
CA LEU A 430 48.63 27.91 -7.98
C LEU A 430 47.42 26.96 -8.01
N ALA A 431 47.55 25.78 -8.60
CA ALA A 431 46.47 24.79 -8.61
C ALA A 431 46.10 24.29 -7.19
N GLY A 432 47.10 24.10 -6.33
CA GLY A 432 46.87 23.78 -4.92
C GLY A 432 46.12 24.88 -4.18
N CYS A 433 46.47 26.14 -4.44
CA CYS A 433 45.88 27.30 -3.78
C CYS A 433 44.45 27.58 -4.23
N GLU A 434 44.22 27.58 -5.54
CA GLU A 434 42.96 27.96 -6.15
C GLU A 434 41.90 26.87 -5.97
N SER A 435 42.26 25.58 -6.09
CA SER A 435 41.29 24.47 -6.10
C SER A 435 41.67 23.24 -5.28
N THR A 436 42.84 23.24 -4.63
CA THR A 436 43.36 22.02 -3.96
C THR A 436 43.60 20.84 -4.92
N TRP A 437 43.98 21.16 -6.17
CA TRP A 437 44.13 20.24 -7.31
C TRP A 437 42.85 19.53 -7.75
N ASP A 438 41.69 20.15 -7.55
CA ASP A 438 40.42 19.65 -8.07
C ASP A 438 40.07 20.35 -9.40
N PRO A 439 40.11 19.64 -10.55
CA PRO A 439 39.78 20.21 -11.85
C PRO A 439 38.29 20.46 -12.05
N SER A 440 37.45 19.95 -11.14
CA SER A 440 36.01 20.15 -11.11
C SER A 440 35.55 21.22 -10.13
N ASP A 441 36.47 21.85 -9.38
CA ASP A 441 36.13 22.88 -8.41
C ASP A 441 35.41 24.07 -9.08
N ASN A 442 34.26 24.42 -8.55
CA ASN A 442 33.42 25.51 -9.01
C ASN A 442 33.00 26.43 -7.87
N THR A 443 33.79 26.52 -6.80
CA THR A 443 33.41 27.22 -5.56
C THR A 443 34.02 28.62 -5.43
N GLY A 444 35.00 28.99 -6.25
CA GLY A 444 35.62 30.33 -6.21
C GLY A 444 34.69 31.43 -6.74
N ASP A 445 34.93 32.66 -6.25
CA ASP A 445 34.14 33.86 -6.58
C ASP A 445 32.62 33.64 -6.53
N ASN A 446 32.11 33.07 -5.43
CA ASN A 446 30.70 32.74 -5.23
C ASN A 446 30.12 31.83 -6.33
N GLY A 447 30.92 30.90 -6.85
CA GLY A 447 30.52 29.95 -7.89
C GLY A 447 30.67 30.44 -9.33
N ALA A 448 31.39 31.56 -9.52
CA ALA A 448 31.64 32.13 -10.84
C ALA A 448 33.00 31.71 -11.44
N ALA A 449 33.87 31.10 -10.64
CA ALA A 449 35.18 30.61 -11.04
C ALA A 449 35.24 29.07 -11.10
N PHE A 450 36.01 28.54 -12.05
CA PHE A 450 35.98 27.11 -12.40
C PHE A 450 37.38 26.52 -12.61
N GLY A 451 37.51 25.25 -12.21
CA GLY A 451 38.66 24.39 -12.45
C GLY A 451 39.89 24.69 -11.60
N LEU A 452 41.01 24.07 -11.97
CA LEU A 452 42.26 24.07 -11.23
C LEU A 452 42.76 25.46 -10.84
N PHE A 453 42.58 26.41 -11.75
CA PHE A 453 43.09 27.78 -11.66
C PHE A 453 41.97 28.82 -11.53
N GLN A 454 40.75 28.38 -11.22
CA GLN A 454 39.58 29.22 -10.91
C GLN A 454 39.33 30.32 -11.96
N TYR A 455 39.11 29.91 -13.22
CA TYR A 455 38.77 30.84 -14.30
C TYR A 455 37.29 31.22 -14.29
N HIS A 456 37.00 32.52 -14.50
CA HIS A 456 35.67 32.93 -14.97
C HIS A 456 35.44 32.45 -16.41
N LYS A 457 34.23 31.99 -16.72
CA LYS A 457 33.87 31.42 -18.04
C LYS A 457 34.09 32.39 -19.21
N SER A 458 33.85 33.69 -18.99
CA SER A 458 34.11 34.75 -19.97
C SER A 458 35.61 34.87 -20.28
N THR A 459 36.44 34.90 -19.24
CA THR A 459 37.90 34.95 -19.37
C THR A 459 38.45 33.69 -20.03
N TRP A 460 37.94 32.51 -19.66
CA TRP A 460 38.30 31.24 -20.28
C TRP A 460 38.04 31.25 -21.79
N ASN A 461 36.79 31.53 -22.19
CA ASN A 461 36.38 31.52 -23.59
C ASN A 461 37.19 32.52 -24.44
N SER A 462 37.44 33.71 -23.90
CA SER A 462 38.26 34.73 -24.57
C SER A 462 39.72 34.28 -24.73
N THR A 463 40.30 33.69 -23.68
CA THR A 463 41.68 33.20 -23.69
C THR A 463 41.87 32.06 -24.70
N VAL A 464 40.95 31.08 -24.71
CA VAL A 464 40.96 29.95 -25.67
C VAL A 464 40.81 30.45 -27.11
N ALA A 465 39.90 31.39 -27.36
CA ALA A 465 39.69 31.96 -28.68
C ALA A 465 40.95 32.69 -29.20
N GLU A 466 41.58 33.51 -28.35
CA GLU A 466 42.80 34.22 -28.73
C GLU A 466 44.00 33.27 -28.92
N ALA A 467 44.12 32.24 -28.08
CA ALA A 467 45.15 31.21 -28.22
C ALA A 467 45.06 30.50 -29.57
N ARG A 468 43.86 30.03 -29.94
CA ARG A 468 43.62 29.38 -31.22
C ARG A 468 43.83 30.33 -32.40
N LYS A 469 43.42 31.60 -32.26
CA LYS A 469 43.66 32.64 -33.28
C LYS A 469 45.16 32.87 -33.54
N ARG A 470 46.00 32.75 -32.51
CA ARG A 470 47.47 32.84 -32.63
C ARG A 470 48.14 31.50 -32.95
N GLY A 471 47.38 30.49 -33.37
CA GLY A 471 47.89 29.19 -33.78
C GLY A 471 48.35 28.28 -32.64
N ALA A 472 48.01 28.59 -31.39
CA ALA A 472 48.32 27.71 -30.26
C ALA A 472 47.35 26.53 -30.22
N ASN A 473 47.89 25.34 -29.97
CA ASN A 473 47.12 24.12 -29.80
C ASN A 473 46.70 23.96 -28.34
N VAL A 474 45.56 24.56 -27.97
CA VAL A 474 44.95 24.45 -26.63
C VAL A 474 43.54 23.87 -26.72
N GLY A 475 43.18 23.03 -25.75
CA GLY A 475 41.81 22.55 -25.58
C GLY A 475 40.85 23.63 -25.04
N ASP A 476 39.55 23.37 -25.14
CA ASP A 476 38.46 24.30 -24.79
C ASP A 476 37.54 23.81 -23.65
N ASP A 477 37.66 22.56 -23.22
CA ASP A 477 36.94 22.03 -22.07
C ASP A 477 37.52 22.55 -20.74
N ILE A 478 36.77 23.45 -20.09
CA ILE A 478 37.13 24.04 -18.80
C ILE A 478 37.13 23.03 -17.65
N TRP A 479 36.61 21.82 -17.83
CA TRP A 479 36.61 20.75 -16.81
C TRP A 479 37.72 19.73 -17.01
N ASN A 480 38.46 19.84 -18.12
CA ASN A 480 39.59 18.97 -18.40
C ASN A 480 40.90 19.59 -17.86
N TYR A 481 41.51 18.95 -16.87
CA TYR A 481 42.73 19.44 -16.24
C TYR A 481 43.89 19.68 -17.22
N GLN A 482 43.99 18.89 -18.30
CA GLN A 482 45.02 19.04 -19.31
C GLN A 482 44.81 20.34 -20.10
N HIS A 483 43.56 20.63 -20.46
CA HIS A 483 43.20 21.88 -21.14
C HIS A 483 43.40 23.08 -20.21
N GLN A 484 43.02 22.98 -18.95
CA GLN A 484 43.23 24.04 -17.95
C GLN A 484 44.71 24.41 -17.83
N VAL A 485 45.61 23.42 -17.78
CA VAL A 485 47.07 23.64 -17.77
C VAL A 485 47.56 24.25 -19.10
N GLN A 486 47.13 23.72 -20.25
CA GLN A 486 47.51 24.24 -21.57
C GLN A 486 47.15 25.73 -21.74
N VAL A 487 45.90 26.08 -21.41
CA VAL A 487 45.38 27.45 -21.51
C VAL A 487 46.11 28.39 -20.55
N THR A 488 46.35 27.95 -19.30
CA THR A 488 47.08 28.75 -18.30
C THR A 488 48.51 29.00 -18.72
N VAL A 489 49.21 27.95 -19.17
CA VAL A 489 50.59 28.06 -19.67
C VAL A 489 50.67 29.03 -20.85
N TRP A 490 49.73 28.95 -21.79
CA TRP A 490 49.67 29.89 -22.90
C TRP A 490 49.40 31.33 -22.42
N LYS A 491 48.44 31.51 -21.51
CA LYS A 491 48.03 32.83 -20.99
C LYS A 491 49.18 33.58 -20.32
N VAL A 492 50.02 32.88 -19.55
CA VAL A 492 51.17 33.46 -18.84
C VAL A 492 52.47 33.43 -19.65
N SER A 493 52.48 32.83 -20.84
CA SER A 493 53.68 32.81 -21.68
C SER A 493 53.94 34.17 -22.32
N PRO A 494 55.22 34.61 -22.43
CA PRO A 494 55.58 35.87 -23.10
C PRO A 494 55.08 35.98 -24.54
N ASN A 495 55.03 34.85 -25.26
CA ASN A 495 54.57 34.75 -26.65
C ASN A 495 53.07 34.38 -26.78
N GLY A 496 52.35 34.28 -25.65
CA GLY A 496 50.95 33.88 -25.60
C GLY A 496 50.05 35.04 -25.18
N GLY A 497 49.42 34.93 -24.00
CA GLY A 497 48.55 35.97 -23.44
C GLY A 497 49.30 37.13 -22.78
N GLY A 498 50.53 36.88 -22.28
CA GLY A 498 51.37 37.89 -21.63
C GLY A 498 50.85 38.36 -20.26
N ASP A 499 49.94 37.61 -19.63
CA ASP A 499 49.36 38.00 -18.34
C ASP A 499 50.38 37.88 -17.20
N TYR A 500 50.20 38.75 -16.21
CA TYR A 500 51.02 38.79 -15.01
C TYR A 500 50.54 37.75 -13.99
N PRO A 501 51.43 37.10 -13.22
CA PRO A 501 51.03 36.15 -12.20
C PRO A 501 50.08 36.77 -11.14
N GLN A 502 50.14 38.08 -10.94
CA GLN A 502 49.22 38.88 -10.13
C GLN A 502 47.74 38.76 -10.51
N ALA A 503 47.41 38.28 -11.72
CA ALA A 503 46.03 38.11 -12.14
C ALA A 503 45.28 37.07 -11.27
N TRP A 504 46.01 36.18 -10.60
CA TRP A 504 45.45 35.22 -9.65
C TRP A 504 45.50 35.74 -8.23
N SER A 505 44.39 35.61 -7.52
CA SER A 505 44.25 36.03 -6.12
C SER A 505 45.29 35.34 -5.22
N CYS A 506 45.64 34.08 -5.56
CA CYS A 506 46.65 33.27 -4.89
C CYS A 506 48.10 33.75 -5.06
N TRP A 507 48.39 34.77 -5.89
CA TRP A 507 49.76 35.27 -6.11
C TRP A 507 50.33 36.10 -4.95
N ASN A 508 49.62 37.16 -4.52
CA ASN A 508 50.10 38.13 -3.55
C ASN A 508 49.12 38.41 -2.39
N ASN A 509 48.13 37.54 -2.18
CA ASN A 509 47.26 37.55 -1.00
C ASN A 509 46.56 38.91 -0.77
N TRP A 510 45.86 39.41 -1.79
CA TRP A 510 45.40 40.81 -1.84
C TRP A 510 44.28 41.17 -0.84
N LEU A 511 43.79 40.23 -0.03
CA LEU A 511 42.83 40.48 1.04
C LEU A 511 43.14 39.58 2.25
N SER A 512 43.84 40.15 3.23
CA SER A 512 43.85 39.78 4.66
C SER A 512 43.49 38.32 5.02
N GLY A 513 44.45 37.39 4.85
CA GLY A 513 44.41 36.04 5.44
C GLY A 513 44.16 34.86 4.48
N GLY A 514 44.14 35.07 3.17
CA GLY A 514 43.96 34.01 2.16
C GLY A 514 45.17 33.10 1.93
N ARG A 515 45.00 32.03 1.16
CA ARG A 515 46.07 31.09 0.76
C ARG A 515 47.01 31.75 -0.25
N ASN A 516 48.32 31.47 -0.16
CA ASN A 516 49.31 31.87 -1.18
C ASN A 516 49.84 30.63 -1.91
N TRP A 517 50.10 30.74 -3.22
CA TRP A 517 50.66 29.63 -4.01
C TRP A 517 51.99 29.08 -3.46
N THR A 518 52.76 29.91 -2.77
CA THR A 518 54.01 29.51 -2.11
C THR A 518 53.80 28.69 -0.83
N TRP A 519 52.58 28.58 -0.30
CA TRP A 519 52.32 27.80 0.92
C TRP A 519 52.29 26.29 0.70
N PHE A 520 52.25 25.87 -0.56
CA PHE A 520 52.29 24.45 -0.93
C PHE A 520 53.73 23.94 -1.07
N THR A 521 54.73 24.63 -0.48
CA THR A 521 56.16 24.25 -0.52
C THR A 521 56.44 22.92 0.15
N ASP A 522 55.72 22.57 1.20
CA ASP A 522 55.91 21.30 1.91
C ASP A 522 55.45 20.11 1.06
N GLU A 523 54.58 20.37 0.07
CA GLU A 523 54.15 19.41 -0.94
C GLU A 523 54.98 19.52 -2.22
N TRP A 524 56.01 20.38 -2.29
CA TRP A 524 56.84 20.45 -3.48
C TRP A 524 57.70 19.18 -3.61
N PRO A 525 57.72 18.57 -4.79
CA PRO A 525 58.63 17.47 -5.06
C PRO A 525 60.09 17.91 -4.85
N ASP A 526 60.88 17.05 -4.20
CA ASP A 526 62.30 17.26 -3.88
C ASP A 526 63.04 17.82 -5.11
N PRO A 527 63.84 18.90 -4.98
CA PRO A 527 64.61 19.43 -6.11
C PRO A 527 65.51 18.40 -6.81
N ASN A 528 65.77 17.24 -6.20
CA ASN A 528 66.64 16.18 -6.72
C ASN A 528 65.92 14.90 -7.21
N PHE A 529 64.59 14.89 -7.40
CA PHE A 529 63.82 13.76 -7.99
C PHE A 529 62.94 14.13 -9.21
#